data_AF-A0A6G7P9D2-F1
#
_entry.id   AF-A0A6G7P9D2-F1
#
_cell.length_a   1.000
_cell.length_b   1.000
_cell.length_c   1.000
_cell.angle_alpha   90.00
_cell.angle_beta   90.00
_cell.angle_gamma   90.00
#
_symmetry.space_group_name_H-M   'P 1'
#
loop_
_entity.id
_entity.type
_entity.pdbx_description
1 polymer ?
#
loop_
_entity_poly.entity_id
_entity_poly.type
_entity_poly.pdbx_seq_one_letter_code
_entity_poly.pdbx_strand_id
1 'polypeptide(L)'
;MTVRAPHRSLRGIPAVAALLAIGAVGCSGVSDAVDSAKDTAKKAARQQSVYSLDIGDCYNPNGKAEGTAYAVEVVPCDEAHVGQVVGEFAIEGKGQKYPGDDEITAVADTRCPVEAQKFAPDTWALPKGAALFYYTPTQESWATGDRAVSCTYTAEKGKFSGSLETAKSLKPEQLTFLKGSNAVYEALWANQPEKDTVEDDLAGYKAQAKAVEAALNAHVEGLAGIEGAEVGKLRSTLQKAAGDWKKAAGAADADAFYVAYDPAFTGIDPNKSVAARKELGLATTVPADEAEVWAG
;
A
#
# COMPACT_ATOMS: atom_id res chain seq x y z
N MET A 1 -51.28 19.21 9.32
CA MET A 1 -51.78 18.98 10.69
C MET A 1 -50.59 18.81 11.60
N THR A 2 -50.30 19.86 12.35
CA THR A 2 -49.27 19.95 13.39
C THR A 2 -49.67 19.10 14.59
N VAL A 3 -48.90 18.07 14.93
CA VAL A 3 -49.04 17.37 16.21
C VAL A 3 -47.93 17.85 17.13
N ARG A 4 -48.30 18.82 17.97
CA ARG A 4 -47.53 19.30 19.12
C ARG A 4 -47.96 18.47 20.33
N ALA A 5 -47.00 17.90 21.05
CA ALA A 5 -47.22 17.25 22.35
C ALA A 5 -45.99 17.55 23.24
N PRO A 6 -46.10 17.46 24.58
CA PRO A 6 -46.12 18.63 25.43
C PRO A 6 -44.82 18.83 26.23
N HIS A 7 -44.48 20.10 26.49
CA HIS A 7 -43.51 20.46 27.51
C HIS A 7 -43.99 20.00 28.89
N ARG A 8 -43.29 19.05 29.50
CA ARG A 8 -43.32 18.82 30.95
C ARG A 8 -42.08 19.41 31.58
N SER A 9 -42.33 20.47 32.35
CA SER A 9 -41.45 21.05 33.35
C SER A 9 -41.03 19.98 34.36
N LEU A 10 -39.72 19.71 34.45
CA LEU A 10 -39.12 19.05 35.59
C LEU A 10 -38.50 20.13 36.47
N ARG A 11 -39.29 20.52 37.48
CA ARG A 11 -38.85 21.26 38.65
C ARG A 11 -37.68 20.52 39.34
N GLY A 12 -36.59 21.27 39.54
CA GLY A 12 -35.68 21.22 40.68
C GLY A 12 -35.27 19.85 41.25
N ILE A 13 -34.05 19.42 40.90
CA ILE A 13 -33.25 18.54 41.75
C ILE A 13 -32.16 19.44 42.37
N PRO A 14 -31.97 19.43 43.70
CA PRO A 14 -31.04 20.32 44.38
C PRO A 14 -29.60 20.01 43.95
N ALA A 15 -28.90 21.05 43.50
CA ALA A 15 -27.46 21.00 43.30
C ALA A 15 -26.80 20.73 44.67
N VAL A 16 -26.33 19.50 44.86
CA VAL A 16 -25.38 19.19 45.94
C VAL A 16 -24.06 19.84 45.52
N ALA A 17 -23.82 21.05 46.01
CA ALA A 17 -22.53 21.70 45.92
C ALA A 17 -21.54 20.92 46.80
N ALA A 18 -20.76 20.04 46.18
CA ALA A 18 -19.58 19.48 46.82
C ALA A 18 -18.53 20.60 46.97
N LEU A 19 -18.45 21.17 48.17
CA LEU A 19 -17.37 22.06 48.57
C LEU A 19 -16.08 21.24 48.63
N LEU A 20 -15.29 21.29 47.56
CA LEU A 20 -13.90 20.86 47.59
C LEU A 20 -13.10 21.87 48.42
N ALA A 21 -12.73 21.48 49.63
CA ALA A 21 -11.73 22.16 50.41
C ALA A 21 -10.38 22.05 49.68
N ILE A 22 -9.96 23.13 49.02
CA ILE A 22 -8.63 23.24 48.42
C ILE A 22 -7.63 23.42 49.56
N GLY A 23 -7.09 22.30 50.06
CA GLY A 23 -5.79 22.31 50.69
C GLY A 23 -4.75 22.65 49.62
N ALA A 24 -3.88 23.61 49.91
CA ALA A 24 -2.82 24.07 49.00
C ALA A 24 -1.85 22.92 48.65
N VAL A 25 -2.18 22.17 47.61
CA VAL A 25 -1.30 21.28 46.86
C VAL A 25 -1.17 21.92 45.48
N GLY A 26 0.07 22.06 44.99
CA GLY A 26 0.40 22.89 43.83
C GLY A 26 -0.53 22.70 42.63
N CYS A 27 -1.01 23.82 42.07
CA CYS A 27 -1.92 23.89 40.92
C CYS A 27 -1.39 23.22 39.63
N SER A 28 -0.16 22.71 39.61
CA SER A 28 0.38 21.93 38.50
C SER A 28 -0.36 20.58 38.35
N GLY A 29 -0.58 19.85 39.45
CA GLY A 29 -1.11 18.47 39.37
C GLY A 29 -2.58 18.35 38.93
N VAL A 30 -3.41 19.35 39.18
CA VAL A 30 -4.83 19.36 38.74
C VAL A 30 -4.95 19.69 37.26
N SER A 31 -4.08 20.58 36.75
CA SER A 31 -4.05 20.97 35.34
C SER A 31 -3.60 19.77 34.48
N ASP A 32 -2.52 19.10 34.89
CA ASP A 32 -2.00 17.91 34.21
C ASP A 32 -3.03 16.75 34.19
N ALA A 33 -3.82 16.59 35.27
CA ALA A 33 -4.87 15.59 35.35
C ALA A 33 -6.07 15.88 34.43
N VAL A 34 -6.44 17.15 34.28
CA VAL A 34 -7.52 17.57 33.36
C VAL A 34 -7.09 17.43 31.90
N ASP A 35 -5.85 17.80 31.57
CA ASP A 35 -5.31 17.62 30.21
C ASP A 35 -5.19 16.13 29.86
N SER A 36 -4.73 15.30 30.79
CA SER A 36 -4.70 13.84 30.61
C SER A 36 -6.10 13.24 30.39
N ALA A 37 -7.12 13.72 31.12
CA ALA A 37 -8.50 13.28 30.96
C ALA A 37 -9.08 13.70 29.60
N LYS A 38 -8.76 14.92 29.14
CA LYS A 38 -9.17 15.43 27.83
C LYS A 38 -8.52 14.66 26.68
N ASP A 39 -7.24 14.35 26.79
CA ASP A 39 -6.53 13.53 25.81
C ASP A 39 -7.09 12.10 25.75
N THR A 40 -7.43 11.52 26.90
CA THR A 40 -8.09 10.20 26.96
C THR A 40 -9.45 10.23 26.26
N ALA A 41 -10.27 11.25 26.51
CA ALA A 41 -11.57 11.41 25.84
C ALA A 41 -11.41 11.61 24.32
N LYS A 42 -10.41 12.39 23.88
CA LYS A 42 -10.10 12.59 22.46
C LYS A 42 -9.67 11.29 21.79
N LYS A 43 -8.82 10.48 22.43
CA LYS A 43 -8.43 9.16 21.94
C LYS A 43 -9.60 8.20 21.85
N ALA A 44 -10.48 8.17 22.85
CA ALA A 44 -11.68 7.34 22.85
C ALA A 44 -12.64 7.69 21.71
N ALA A 45 -12.79 8.99 21.40
CA ALA A 45 -13.63 9.46 20.30
C ALA A 45 -13.07 9.13 18.89
N ARG A 46 -11.76 8.88 18.80
CA ARG A 46 -11.05 8.49 17.56
C ARG A 46 -10.98 6.97 17.36
N GLN A 47 -11.59 6.19 18.26
CA GLN A 47 -11.57 4.74 18.16
C GLN A 47 -12.53 4.26 17.08
N GLN A 48 -11.98 3.54 16.10
CA GLN A 48 -12.74 2.92 15.03
C GLN A 48 -12.32 1.47 14.88
N SER A 49 -13.23 0.66 14.35
CA SER A 49 -12.89 -0.68 13.87
C SER A 49 -11.98 -0.56 12.65
N VAL A 50 -10.99 -1.43 12.49
CA VAL A 50 -10.21 -1.54 11.24
C VAL A 50 -11.09 -1.77 10.00
N TYR A 51 -12.29 -2.34 10.21
CA TYR A 51 -13.27 -2.61 9.15
C TYR A 51 -14.13 -1.40 8.78
N SER A 52 -13.90 -0.25 9.40
CA SER A 52 -14.63 1.00 9.14
C SER A 52 -13.69 2.15 8.76
N LEU A 53 -12.48 1.81 8.34
CA LEU A 53 -11.48 2.78 7.88
C LEU A 53 -11.71 3.09 6.40
N ASP A 54 -11.69 4.37 6.07
CA ASP A 54 -11.80 4.83 4.69
C ASP A 54 -10.41 4.96 4.04
N ILE A 55 -10.36 4.92 2.71
CA ILE A 55 -9.12 5.18 1.96
C ILE A 55 -8.56 6.56 2.33
N GLY A 56 -7.30 6.58 2.76
CA GLY A 56 -6.59 7.77 3.22
C GLY A 56 -6.51 7.89 4.75
N ASP A 57 -7.29 7.12 5.50
CA ASP A 57 -7.26 7.18 6.97
C ASP A 57 -5.92 6.73 7.52
N CYS A 58 -5.33 7.59 8.35
CA CYS A 58 -4.12 7.32 9.10
C CYS A 58 -4.45 6.85 10.50
N TYR A 59 -3.80 5.79 10.98
CA TYR A 59 -4.19 5.15 12.23
C TYR A 59 -3.01 4.61 13.04
N ASN A 60 -3.28 4.42 14.33
CA ASN A 60 -2.41 3.72 15.27
C ASN A 60 -3.15 2.48 15.82
N PRO A 61 -2.59 1.27 15.69
CA PRO A 61 -3.11 0.09 16.38
C PRO A 61 -3.15 0.31 17.89
N ASN A 62 -4.25 -0.08 18.54
CA ASN A 62 -4.28 -0.15 20.00
C ASN A 62 -3.60 -1.44 20.47
N GLY A 63 -2.71 -1.34 21.46
CA GLY A 63 -2.12 -2.52 22.09
C GLY A 63 -3.14 -3.33 22.91
N LYS A 64 -3.09 -4.66 22.75
CA LYS A 64 -3.95 -5.70 23.35
C LYS A 64 -5.46 -5.41 23.26
N ALA A 65 -6.04 -5.75 22.11
CA ALA A 65 -7.49 -5.85 21.96
C ALA A 65 -8.05 -6.95 22.89
N GLU A 66 -8.89 -6.56 23.84
CA GLU A 66 -9.88 -7.48 24.40
C GLU A 66 -11.09 -7.46 23.45
N GLY A 67 -11.27 -8.53 22.67
CA GLY A 67 -12.43 -8.72 21.79
C GLY A 67 -12.11 -8.85 20.30
N THR A 68 -13.06 -9.42 19.56
CA THR A 68 -13.02 -9.84 18.15
C THR A 68 -13.00 -8.69 17.12
N ALA A 69 -12.73 -7.46 17.54
CA ALA A 69 -12.56 -6.31 16.65
C ALA A 69 -11.20 -5.66 16.91
N TYR A 70 -10.33 -5.64 15.90
CA TYR A 70 -9.12 -4.82 15.94
C TYR A 70 -9.56 -3.35 15.97
N ALA A 71 -9.54 -2.74 17.15
CA ALA A 71 -9.78 -1.31 17.29
C ALA A 71 -8.49 -0.54 17.00
N VAL A 72 -8.60 0.56 16.28
CA VAL A 72 -7.50 1.49 15.99
C VAL A 72 -7.89 2.90 16.39
N GLU A 73 -6.89 3.72 16.72
CA GLU A 73 -7.04 5.16 16.85
C GLU A 73 -6.80 5.81 15.49
N VAL A 74 -7.84 6.39 14.86
CA VAL A 74 -7.69 7.18 13.64
C VAL A 74 -7.20 8.58 14.00
N VAL A 75 -6.13 9.01 13.34
CA VAL A 75 -5.43 10.26 13.60
C VAL A 75 -5.25 11.05 12.30
N PRO A 76 -5.18 12.38 12.36
CA PRO A 76 -4.70 13.19 11.24
C PRO A 76 -3.36 12.67 10.73
N CYS A 77 -3.17 12.61 9.40
CA CYS A 77 -1.96 12.06 8.81
C CYS A 77 -0.70 12.89 9.11
N ASP A 78 -0.83 14.18 9.46
CA ASP A 78 0.28 15.00 9.93
C ASP A 78 0.69 14.68 11.38
N GLU A 79 -0.15 13.97 12.14
CA GLU A 79 0.22 13.34 13.41
C GLU A 79 0.94 12.00 13.14
N ALA A 80 1.79 11.58 14.09
CA ALA A 80 2.55 10.35 13.95
C ALA A 80 1.63 9.11 13.98
N HIS A 81 1.70 8.28 12.93
CA HIS A 81 0.83 7.11 12.75
C HIS A 81 1.60 5.89 12.25
N VAL A 82 1.04 4.70 12.48
CA VAL A 82 1.68 3.42 12.10
C VAL A 82 1.21 2.98 10.74
N GLY A 83 -0.06 3.20 10.39
CA GLY A 83 -0.60 2.76 9.12
C GLY A 83 -1.45 3.82 8.44
N GLN A 84 -1.56 3.71 7.12
CA GLN A 84 -2.51 4.46 6.31
C GLN A 84 -3.25 3.50 5.39
N VAL A 85 -4.57 3.60 5.31
CA VAL A 85 -5.36 2.82 4.35
C VAL A 85 -5.15 3.40 2.96
N VAL A 86 -4.75 2.56 2.02
CA VAL A 86 -4.40 2.94 0.64
C VAL A 86 -5.34 2.38 -0.41
N GLY A 87 -6.22 1.46 -0.01
CA GLY A 87 -7.18 0.84 -0.90
C GLY A 87 -8.22 0.08 -0.12
N GLU A 88 -9.39 -0.08 -0.73
CA GLU A 88 -10.45 -0.93 -0.22
C GLU A 88 -11.16 -1.60 -1.39
N PHE A 89 -11.59 -2.84 -1.19
CA PHE A 89 -12.49 -3.51 -2.11
C PHE A 89 -13.34 -4.57 -1.42
N ALA A 90 -14.48 -4.91 -2.03
CA ALA A 90 -15.28 -6.06 -1.61
C ALA A 90 -14.87 -7.33 -2.37
N ILE A 91 -14.90 -8.47 -1.67
CA ILE A 91 -14.77 -9.80 -2.28
C ILE A 91 -16.09 -10.17 -2.94
N GLU A 92 -16.10 -10.10 -4.27
CA GLU A 92 -17.28 -10.38 -5.09
C GLU A 92 -17.37 -11.86 -5.50
N GLY A 93 -18.56 -12.27 -5.95
CA GLY A 93 -18.79 -13.62 -6.51
C GLY A 93 -18.79 -14.76 -5.47
N LYS A 94 -18.64 -14.44 -4.18
CA LYS A 94 -18.76 -15.39 -3.08
C LYS A 94 -20.13 -15.31 -2.44
N GLY A 95 -20.70 -16.47 -2.13
CA GLY A 95 -22.02 -16.57 -1.49
C GLY A 95 -21.98 -16.24 0.01
N GLN A 96 -23.00 -16.72 0.74
CA GLN A 96 -23.06 -16.54 2.20
C GLN A 96 -22.05 -17.41 2.96
N LYS A 97 -21.59 -18.51 2.34
CA LYS A 97 -20.57 -19.38 2.95
C LYS A 97 -19.21 -18.70 2.92
N TYR A 98 -18.52 -18.70 4.06
CA TYR A 98 -17.15 -18.20 4.17
C TYR A 98 -16.22 -19.03 3.26
N PRO A 99 -15.46 -18.40 2.35
CA PRO A 99 -14.56 -19.10 1.42
C PRO A 99 -13.35 -19.74 2.12
N GLY A 100 -12.95 -19.22 3.29
CA GLY A 100 -11.74 -19.62 4.01
C GLY A 100 -10.65 -18.55 3.90
N ASP A 101 -9.75 -18.54 4.89
CA ASP A 101 -8.71 -17.51 5.01
C ASP A 101 -7.76 -17.54 3.81
N ASP A 102 -7.30 -18.71 3.38
CA ASP A 102 -6.35 -18.86 2.27
C ASP A 102 -6.87 -18.25 0.95
N GLU A 103 -8.15 -18.46 0.64
CA GLU A 103 -8.75 -17.92 -0.58
C GLU A 103 -8.90 -16.39 -0.49
N ILE A 104 -9.25 -15.87 0.68
CA ILE A 104 -9.34 -14.42 0.90
C ILE A 104 -7.96 -13.76 0.81
N THR A 105 -6.97 -14.37 1.44
CA THR A 105 -5.56 -13.94 1.40
C THR A 105 -5.05 -13.90 -0.03
N ALA A 106 -5.29 -14.94 -0.83
CA ALA A 106 -4.89 -14.95 -2.24
C ALA A 106 -5.52 -13.79 -3.05
N VAL A 107 -6.78 -13.44 -2.78
CA VAL A 107 -7.44 -12.28 -3.40
C VAL A 107 -6.80 -10.97 -2.93
N ALA A 108 -6.49 -10.84 -1.64
CA ALA A 108 -5.84 -9.66 -1.06
C ALA A 108 -4.42 -9.46 -1.58
N ASP A 109 -3.60 -10.51 -1.62
CA ASP A 109 -2.23 -10.51 -2.17
C ASP A 109 -2.22 -10.07 -3.63
N THR A 110 -3.26 -10.39 -4.40
CA THR A 110 -3.38 -9.98 -5.80
C THR A 110 -3.84 -8.53 -5.94
N ARG A 111 -4.84 -8.10 -5.15
CA ARG A 111 -5.50 -6.81 -5.36
C ARG A 111 -4.88 -5.66 -4.59
N CYS A 112 -4.36 -5.88 -3.39
CA CYS A 112 -3.82 -4.80 -2.58
C CYS A 112 -2.59 -4.10 -3.18
N PRO A 113 -1.64 -4.80 -3.83
CA PRO A 113 -0.55 -4.13 -4.54
C PRO A 113 -1.05 -3.16 -5.61
N VAL A 114 -2.11 -3.57 -6.34
CA VAL A 114 -2.73 -2.74 -7.39
C VAL A 114 -3.38 -1.49 -6.80
N GLU A 115 -4.14 -1.62 -5.71
CA GLU A 115 -4.74 -0.45 -5.06
C GLU A 115 -3.68 0.47 -4.43
N ALA A 116 -2.65 -0.11 -3.80
CA ALA A 116 -1.55 0.63 -3.21
C ALA A 116 -0.77 1.45 -4.26
N GLN A 117 -0.55 0.90 -5.45
CA GLN A 117 0.07 1.64 -6.56
C GLN A 117 -0.81 2.76 -7.11
N LYS A 118 -2.15 2.64 -7.08
CA LYS A 118 -3.02 3.77 -7.46
C LYS A 118 -2.92 4.92 -6.47
N PHE A 119 -2.67 4.62 -5.19
CA PHE A 119 -2.56 5.61 -4.13
C PHE A 119 -1.17 6.26 -4.07
N ALA A 120 -0.12 5.44 -4.18
CA ALA A 120 1.29 5.84 -4.18
C ALA A 120 2.05 5.18 -5.35
N PRO A 121 1.97 5.75 -6.57
CA PRO A 121 2.52 5.12 -7.77
C PRO A 121 4.06 5.04 -7.77
N ASP A 122 4.72 5.98 -7.09
CA ASP A 122 6.17 5.97 -6.89
C ASP A 122 6.52 5.24 -5.59
N THR A 123 6.73 3.92 -5.68
CA THR A 123 7.11 3.08 -4.54
C THR A 123 8.47 3.44 -3.95
N TRP A 124 9.38 4.02 -4.75
CA TRP A 124 10.69 4.47 -4.28
C TRP A 124 10.61 5.74 -3.42
N ALA A 125 9.49 6.46 -3.50
CA ALA A 125 9.23 7.63 -2.68
C ALA A 125 8.62 7.27 -1.31
N LEU A 126 8.26 5.99 -1.09
CA LEU A 126 7.73 5.57 0.20
C LEU A 126 8.78 5.69 1.31
N PRO A 127 8.38 6.02 2.54
CA PRO A 127 9.29 6.01 3.68
C PRO A 127 9.95 4.64 3.85
N LYS A 128 11.22 4.63 4.24
CA LYS A 128 11.95 3.39 4.54
C LYS A 128 11.19 2.57 5.59
N GLY A 129 10.99 1.28 5.31
CA GLY A 129 10.25 0.37 6.19
C GLY A 129 8.73 0.52 6.09
N ALA A 130 8.21 1.15 5.03
CA ALA A 130 6.81 1.02 4.67
C ALA A 130 6.58 -0.36 4.02
N ALA A 131 5.70 -1.14 4.61
CA ALA A 131 5.31 -2.46 4.13
C ALA A 131 3.81 -2.50 3.84
N LEU A 132 3.42 -3.17 2.77
CA LEU A 132 2.02 -3.39 2.44
C LEU A 132 1.46 -4.49 3.35
N PHE A 133 0.31 -4.21 3.95
CA PHE A 133 -0.47 -5.13 4.79
C PHE A 133 -1.95 -5.03 4.39
N TYR A 134 -2.76 -5.96 4.86
CA TYR A 134 -4.21 -5.92 4.64
C TYR A 134 -4.99 -6.49 5.82
N TYR A 135 -6.16 -5.88 6.06
CA TYR A 135 -7.19 -6.46 6.90
C TYR A 135 -8.22 -7.16 6.03
N THR A 136 -8.54 -8.38 6.40
CA THR A 136 -9.48 -9.25 5.69
C THR A 136 -10.70 -9.52 6.55
N PRO A 137 -11.87 -9.80 5.93
CA PRO A 137 -13.06 -10.18 6.69
C PRO A 137 -12.81 -11.53 7.36
N THR A 138 -13.32 -11.70 8.58
CA THR A 138 -13.25 -12.97 9.31
C THR A 138 -14.47 -13.84 9.00
N GLN A 139 -14.44 -15.12 9.37
CA GLN A 139 -15.63 -15.97 9.26
C GLN A 139 -16.85 -15.37 9.99
N GLU A 140 -16.61 -14.70 11.12
CA GLU A 140 -17.63 -14.09 11.97
C GLU A 140 -18.22 -12.84 11.31
N SER A 141 -17.37 -11.92 10.83
CA SER A 141 -17.84 -10.70 10.14
C SER A 141 -18.53 -11.07 8.82
N TRP A 142 -18.02 -12.10 8.13
CA TRP A 142 -18.63 -12.64 6.92
C TRP A 142 -20.05 -13.14 7.13
N ALA A 143 -20.32 -13.83 8.25
CA ALA A 143 -21.67 -14.29 8.59
C ALA A 143 -22.67 -13.13 8.75
N THR A 144 -22.18 -11.91 9.03
CA THR A 144 -22.98 -10.68 9.14
C THR A 144 -22.96 -9.79 7.89
N GLY A 145 -22.31 -10.24 6.80
CA GLY A 145 -22.30 -9.55 5.52
C GLY A 145 -21.05 -8.75 5.19
N ASP A 146 -20.04 -8.73 6.07
CA ASP A 146 -18.75 -8.09 5.76
C ASP A 146 -18.00 -8.86 4.66
N ARG A 147 -17.59 -8.13 3.63
CA ARG A 147 -16.85 -8.64 2.48
C ARG A 147 -15.64 -7.75 2.17
N ALA A 148 -15.36 -6.76 3.01
CA ALA A 148 -14.40 -5.71 2.70
C ALA A 148 -12.97 -6.15 3.04
N VAL A 149 -12.05 -5.90 2.13
CA VAL A 149 -10.61 -5.97 2.36
C VAL A 149 -10.08 -4.55 2.37
N SER A 150 -9.35 -4.19 3.43
CA SER A 150 -8.68 -2.89 3.57
C SER A 150 -7.18 -3.09 3.37
N CYS A 151 -6.62 -2.47 2.34
CA CYS A 151 -5.20 -2.48 2.02
C CYS A 151 -4.53 -1.28 2.69
N THR A 152 -3.38 -1.49 3.32
CA THR A 152 -2.73 -0.44 4.12
C THR A 152 -1.21 -0.50 4.00
N TYR A 153 -0.55 0.64 3.89
CA TYR A 153 0.87 0.72 4.18
C TYR A 153 1.06 0.88 5.69
N THR A 154 1.99 0.10 6.25
CA THR A 154 2.34 0.12 7.67
C THR A 154 3.83 0.32 7.85
N ALA A 155 4.21 1.03 8.92
CA ALA A 155 5.60 1.19 9.30
C ALA A 155 6.08 -0.06 10.04
N GLU A 156 7.06 -0.77 9.49
CA GLU A 156 7.71 -1.91 10.15
C GLU A 156 8.35 -1.50 11.49
N LYS A 157 8.88 -0.28 11.54
CA LYS A 157 9.48 0.35 12.72
C LYS A 157 9.13 1.82 12.78
N GLY A 158 8.85 2.31 13.99
CA GLY A 158 8.56 3.73 14.21
C GLY A 158 7.17 4.11 13.71
N LYS A 159 7.06 5.31 13.14
CA LYS A 159 5.81 5.90 12.66
C LYS A 159 6.08 6.78 11.45
N PHE A 160 5.10 6.88 10.55
CA PHE A 160 5.07 7.87 9.49
C PHE A 160 4.67 9.23 10.04
N SER A 161 4.93 10.26 9.24
CA SER A 161 4.43 11.62 9.44
C SER A 161 4.13 12.21 8.05
N GLY A 162 2.89 12.63 7.83
CA GLY A 162 2.35 13.02 6.53
C GLY A 162 1.64 11.87 5.80
N SER A 163 0.79 12.23 4.84
CA SER A 163 0.09 11.26 3.98
C SER A 163 1.05 10.64 2.97
N LEU A 164 0.86 9.35 2.69
CA LEU A 164 1.51 8.60 1.62
C LEU A 164 0.79 8.75 0.26
N GLU A 165 -0.32 9.50 0.19
CA GLU A 165 -1.05 9.73 -1.06
C GLU A 165 -0.26 10.64 -2.01
N THR A 166 0.51 10.04 -2.91
CA THR A 166 1.34 10.78 -3.88
C THR A 166 0.72 10.86 -5.26
N ALA A 167 -0.25 10.01 -5.60
CA ALA A 167 -0.83 9.96 -6.95
C ALA A 167 -1.36 11.32 -7.44
N LYS A 168 -1.99 12.09 -6.55
CA LYS A 168 -2.61 13.39 -6.86
C LYS A 168 -1.60 14.49 -7.20
N SER A 169 -0.33 14.35 -6.80
CA SER A 169 0.70 15.36 -7.03
C SER A 169 1.57 15.09 -8.25
N LEU A 170 1.45 13.90 -8.86
CA LEU A 170 2.25 13.49 -10.01
C LEU A 170 1.72 14.09 -11.32
N LYS A 171 2.66 14.48 -12.19
CA LYS A 171 2.38 14.95 -13.54
C LYS A 171 2.03 13.78 -14.49
N PRO A 172 1.33 14.03 -15.61
CA PRO A 172 0.96 12.97 -16.55
C PRO A 172 2.16 12.13 -17.07
N GLU A 173 3.29 12.76 -17.36
CA GLU A 173 4.52 12.09 -17.80
C GLU A 173 5.13 11.21 -16.70
N GLN A 174 5.07 11.65 -15.43
CA GLN A 174 5.52 10.88 -14.28
C GLN A 174 4.65 9.64 -14.07
N LEU A 175 3.32 9.80 -14.15
CA LEU A 175 2.37 8.68 -14.06
C LEU A 175 2.57 7.68 -15.21
N THR A 176 2.83 8.16 -16.42
CA THR A 176 3.11 7.31 -17.59
C THR A 176 4.39 6.50 -17.39
N PHE A 177 5.45 7.14 -16.90
CA PHE A 177 6.71 6.47 -16.56
C PHE A 177 6.49 5.39 -15.49
N LEU A 178 5.87 5.76 -14.36
CA LEU A 178 5.69 4.87 -13.21
C LEU A 178 4.78 3.69 -13.56
N LYS A 179 3.69 3.92 -14.30
CA LYS A 179 2.80 2.85 -14.76
C LYS A 179 3.55 1.78 -15.56
N GLY A 180 4.39 2.21 -16.52
CA GLY A 180 5.16 1.28 -17.33
C GLY A 180 6.26 0.57 -16.54
N SER A 181 6.98 1.31 -15.68
CA SER A 181 8.01 0.74 -14.81
C SER A 181 7.44 -0.31 -13.85
N ASN A 182 6.33 0.00 -13.18
CA ASN A 182 5.66 -0.91 -12.25
C ASN A 182 5.12 -2.14 -12.99
N ALA A 183 4.55 -1.98 -14.18
CA ALA A 183 4.08 -3.12 -14.97
C ALA A 183 5.20 -4.09 -15.38
N VAL A 184 6.42 -3.60 -15.64
CA VAL A 184 7.59 -4.46 -15.91
C VAL A 184 7.99 -5.23 -14.66
N TYR A 185 8.04 -4.57 -13.51
CA TYR A 185 8.32 -5.21 -12.22
C TYR A 185 7.27 -6.28 -11.89
N GLU A 186 5.98 -5.94 -12.00
CA GLU A 186 4.88 -6.88 -11.80
C GLU A 186 4.94 -8.07 -12.76
N ALA A 187 5.22 -7.84 -14.05
CA ALA A 187 5.34 -8.93 -15.01
C ALA A 187 6.47 -9.89 -14.64
N LEU A 188 7.58 -9.40 -14.08
CA LEU A 188 8.67 -10.24 -13.60
C LEU A 188 8.24 -11.09 -12.40
N TRP A 189 7.67 -10.47 -11.36
CA TRP A 189 7.38 -11.15 -10.09
C TRP A 189 6.11 -11.97 -10.09
N ALA A 190 5.05 -11.53 -10.78
CA ALA A 190 3.80 -12.28 -10.86
C ALA A 190 3.88 -13.51 -11.77
N ASN A 191 4.93 -13.63 -12.59
CA ASN A 191 5.14 -14.75 -13.50
C ASN A 191 6.41 -15.54 -13.15
N GLN A 192 6.82 -15.58 -11.87
CA GLN A 192 7.94 -16.43 -11.47
C GLN A 192 7.65 -17.90 -11.82
N PRO A 193 8.67 -18.65 -12.29
CA PRO A 193 8.53 -20.07 -12.61
C PRO A 193 8.26 -20.90 -11.35
N GLU A 194 7.72 -22.10 -11.53
CA GLU A 194 7.42 -23.01 -10.41
C GLU A 194 8.67 -23.70 -9.85
N LYS A 195 9.76 -23.74 -10.64
CA LYS A 195 11.06 -24.29 -10.28
C LYS A 195 12.14 -23.23 -10.39
N ASP A 196 13.13 -23.34 -9.52
CA ASP A 196 14.23 -22.39 -9.42
C ASP A 196 15.32 -22.57 -10.50
N THR A 197 15.16 -23.56 -11.39
CA THR A 197 16.12 -23.85 -12.47
C THR A 197 15.42 -23.84 -13.83
N VAL A 198 16.12 -23.34 -14.84
CA VAL A 198 15.56 -23.25 -16.20
C VAL A 198 15.39 -24.64 -16.81
N GLU A 199 16.25 -25.60 -16.44
CA GLU A 199 16.17 -26.98 -16.92
C GLU A 199 14.91 -27.69 -16.41
N ASP A 200 14.50 -27.41 -15.18
CA ASP A 200 13.33 -28.06 -14.57
C ASP A 200 12.01 -27.38 -14.95
N ASP A 201 12.03 -26.10 -15.34
CA ASP A 201 10.83 -25.35 -15.75
C ASP A 201 11.05 -24.33 -16.89
N LEU A 202 11.67 -24.78 -17.99
CA LEU A 202 11.89 -23.91 -19.16
C LEU A 202 10.58 -23.28 -19.67
N ALA A 203 9.44 -23.97 -19.52
CA ALA A 203 8.14 -23.45 -19.93
C ALA A 203 7.71 -22.24 -19.09
N GLY A 204 7.83 -22.30 -17.76
CA GLY A 204 7.55 -21.20 -16.84
C GLY A 204 8.46 -20.00 -17.08
N TYR A 205 9.77 -20.23 -17.20
CA TYR A 205 10.73 -19.17 -17.51
C TYR A 205 10.43 -18.47 -18.85
N LYS A 206 10.03 -19.22 -19.87
CA LYS A 206 9.61 -18.64 -21.17
C LYS A 206 8.30 -17.87 -21.05
N ALA A 207 7.37 -18.31 -20.20
CA ALA A 207 6.12 -17.59 -19.95
C ALA A 207 6.39 -16.25 -19.25
N GLN A 208 7.25 -16.24 -18.22
CA GLN A 208 7.74 -15.02 -17.57
C GLN A 208 8.37 -14.08 -18.59
N ALA A 209 9.29 -14.60 -19.41
CA ALA A 209 10.00 -13.78 -20.40
C ALA A 209 9.05 -13.10 -21.40
N LYS A 210 8.01 -13.82 -21.81
CA LYS A 210 6.97 -13.28 -22.70
C LYS A 210 6.13 -12.18 -22.01
N ALA A 211 5.80 -12.36 -20.74
CA ALA A 211 5.07 -11.35 -19.97
C ALA A 211 5.91 -10.07 -19.80
N VAL A 212 7.18 -10.20 -19.46
CA VAL A 212 8.12 -9.08 -19.31
C VAL A 212 8.37 -8.38 -20.65
N GLU A 213 8.53 -9.13 -21.74
CA GLU A 213 8.60 -8.56 -23.10
C GLU A 213 7.39 -7.66 -23.40
N ALA A 214 6.18 -8.15 -23.13
CA ALA A 214 4.96 -7.41 -23.39
C ALA A 214 4.88 -6.12 -22.56
N ALA A 215 5.22 -6.20 -21.26
CA ALA A 215 5.26 -5.04 -20.37
C ALA A 215 6.33 -4.01 -20.81
N LEU A 216 7.51 -4.46 -21.22
CA LEU A 216 8.57 -3.59 -21.73
C LEU A 216 8.15 -2.87 -23.01
N ASN A 217 7.52 -3.58 -23.95
CA ASN A 217 7.03 -2.96 -25.18
C ASN A 217 6.00 -1.86 -24.88
N ALA A 218 5.05 -2.12 -23.97
CA ALA A 218 4.09 -1.12 -23.53
C ALA A 218 4.77 0.07 -22.81
N HIS A 219 5.79 -0.18 -22.00
CA HIS A 219 6.54 0.88 -21.33
C HIS A 219 7.32 1.73 -22.34
N VAL A 220 8.03 1.12 -23.29
CA VAL A 220 8.76 1.80 -24.37
C VAL A 220 7.82 2.67 -25.22
N GLU A 221 6.63 2.17 -25.53
CA GLU A 221 5.58 2.94 -26.23
C GLU A 221 5.13 4.14 -25.39
N GLY A 222 4.85 3.96 -24.10
CA GLY A 222 4.49 5.07 -23.19
C GLY A 222 5.59 6.13 -23.08
N LEU A 223 6.86 5.71 -23.05
CA LEU A 223 8.00 6.63 -23.04
C LEU A 223 8.20 7.38 -24.36
N ALA A 224 7.57 6.95 -25.48
CA ALA A 224 7.73 7.61 -26.78
C ALA A 224 7.23 9.07 -26.75
N GLY A 225 6.19 9.35 -25.96
CA GLY A 225 5.59 10.68 -25.80
C GLY A 225 6.24 11.58 -24.75
N ILE A 226 7.29 11.10 -24.05
CA ILE A 226 7.96 11.85 -22.99
C ILE A 226 9.26 12.45 -23.53
N GLU A 227 9.42 13.75 -23.38
CA GLU A 227 10.64 14.48 -23.72
C GLU A 227 11.73 14.27 -22.66
N GLY A 228 13.00 14.32 -23.07
CA GLY A 228 14.13 14.18 -22.15
C GLY A 228 15.27 13.35 -22.75
N ALA A 229 16.50 13.77 -22.49
CA ALA A 229 17.68 13.07 -22.99
C ALA A 229 17.91 11.76 -22.24
N GLU A 230 17.71 11.76 -20.92
CA GLU A 230 17.87 10.56 -20.08
C GLU A 230 16.69 9.59 -20.27
N VAL A 231 15.46 10.10 -20.40
CA VAL A 231 14.29 9.30 -20.78
C VAL A 231 14.51 8.63 -22.14
N GLY A 232 15.04 9.35 -23.14
CA GLY A 232 15.36 8.78 -24.46
C GLY A 232 16.42 7.67 -24.41
N LYS A 233 17.45 7.81 -23.57
CA LYS A 233 18.47 6.78 -23.35
C LYS A 233 17.87 5.55 -22.67
N LEU A 234 17.04 5.74 -21.64
CA LEU A 234 16.34 4.65 -20.97
C LEU A 234 15.44 3.91 -21.96
N ARG A 235 14.63 4.62 -22.75
CA ARG A 235 13.76 4.02 -23.78
C ARG A 235 14.55 3.13 -24.74
N SER A 236 15.71 3.59 -25.20
CA SER A 236 16.59 2.81 -26.08
C SER A 236 17.13 1.55 -25.40
N THR A 237 17.47 1.67 -24.11
CA THR A 237 17.94 0.54 -23.28
C THR A 237 16.85 -0.51 -23.10
N LEU A 238 15.63 -0.07 -22.72
CA LEU A 238 14.49 -0.94 -22.52
C LEU A 238 14.02 -1.59 -23.84
N GLN A 239 14.12 -0.89 -24.97
CA GLN A 239 13.84 -1.47 -26.28
C GLN A 239 14.80 -2.61 -26.62
N LYS A 240 16.09 -2.47 -26.28
CA LYS A 240 17.05 -3.57 -26.43
C LYS A 240 16.70 -4.73 -25.49
N ALA A 241 16.42 -4.44 -24.22
CA ALA A 241 16.02 -5.43 -23.24
C ALA A 241 14.78 -6.22 -23.69
N ALA A 242 13.76 -5.54 -24.22
CA ALA A 242 12.56 -6.18 -24.78
C ALA A 242 12.91 -7.17 -25.90
N GLY A 243 13.86 -6.82 -26.77
CA GLY A 243 14.36 -7.71 -27.81
C GLY A 243 15.09 -8.95 -27.27
N ASP A 244 15.79 -8.82 -26.15
CA ASP A 244 16.47 -9.94 -25.49
C ASP A 244 15.48 -10.82 -24.70
N TRP A 245 14.49 -10.23 -24.00
CA TRP A 245 13.36 -10.95 -23.39
C TRP A 245 12.53 -11.74 -24.41
N LYS A 246 12.32 -11.17 -25.61
CA LYS A 246 11.69 -11.88 -26.74
C LYS A 246 12.47 -13.11 -27.16
N LYS A 247 13.81 -13.02 -27.23
CA LYS A 247 14.65 -14.18 -27.56
C LYS A 247 14.57 -15.24 -26.47
N ALA A 248 14.59 -14.84 -25.20
CA ALA A 248 14.44 -15.75 -24.07
C ALA A 248 13.09 -16.49 -24.13
N ALA A 249 11.99 -15.75 -24.37
CA ALA A 249 10.66 -16.35 -24.57
C ALA A 249 10.60 -17.33 -25.75
N GLY A 250 11.43 -17.14 -26.77
CA GLY A 250 11.54 -17.99 -27.96
C GLY A 250 12.63 -19.06 -27.89
N ALA A 251 13.34 -19.22 -26.78
CA ALA A 251 14.48 -20.12 -26.67
C ALA A 251 14.12 -21.59 -26.94
N ALA A 252 15.00 -22.30 -27.64
CA ALA A 252 14.82 -23.70 -28.00
C ALA A 252 15.07 -24.66 -26.82
N ASP A 253 16.03 -24.29 -25.96
CA ASP A 253 16.52 -25.05 -24.82
C ASP A 253 16.99 -24.08 -23.71
N ALA A 254 17.45 -24.64 -22.58
CA ALA A 254 17.93 -23.87 -21.43
C ALA A 254 19.18 -23.04 -21.76
N ASP A 255 20.13 -23.58 -22.53
CA ASP A 255 21.34 -22.86 -22.93
C ASP A 255 21.00 -21.60 -23.74
N ALA A 256 20.12 -21.72 -24.74
CA ALA A 256 19.64 -20.59 -25.51
C ALA A 256 18.84 -19.58 -24.66
N PHE A 257 18.14 -20.07 -23.63
CA PHE A 257 17.42 -19.20 -22.69
C PHE A 257 18.40 -18.36 -21.88
N TYR A 258 19.41 -18.97 -21.23
CA TYR A 258 20.40 -18.25 -20.42
C TYR A 258 21.13 -17.17 -21.22
N VAL A 259 21.58 -17.49 -22.44
CA VAL A 259 22.25 -16.53 -23.33
C VAL A 259 21.40 -15.29 -23.62
N ALA A 260 20.08 -15.47 -23.72
CA ALA A 260 19.15 -14.36 -23.95
C ALA A 260 18.72 -13.66 -22.65
N TYR A 261 18.58 -14.42 -21.56
CA TYR A 261 18.08 -13.93 -20.28
C TYR A 261 19.07 -12.97 -19.60
N ASP A 262 20.36 -13.28 -19.56
CA ASP A 262 21.36 -12.45 -18.88
C ASP A 262 21.35 -10.97 -19.34
N PRO A 263 21.45 -10.65 -20.65
CA PRO A 263 21.36 -9.27 -21.11
C PRO A 263 19.95 -8.69 -20.95
N ALA A 264 18.90 -9.52 -21.00
CA ALA A 264 17.52 -9.10 -20.81
C ALA A 264 17.26 -8.62 -19.37
N PHE A 265 17.69 -9.41 -18.39
CA PHE A 265 17.60 -9.14 -16.96
C PHE A 265 18.49 -7.97 -16.56
N THR A 266 19.73 -7.93 -17.07
CA THR A 266 20.61 -6.76 -16.89
C THR A 266 19.96 -5.49 -17.47
N GLY A 267 19.26 -5.60 -18.60
CA GLY A 267 18.62 -4.48 -19.28
C GLY A 267 17.53 -3.78 -18.48
N ILE A 268 16.95 -4.45 -17.49
CA ILE A 268 15.90 -3.93 -16.60
C ILE A 268 16.41 -3.58 -15.19
N ASP A 269 17.73 -3.59 -14.96
CA ASP A 269 18.33 -3.16 -13.69
C ASP A 269 17.80 -1.77 -13.27
N PRO A 270 17.25 -1.64 -12.04
CA PRO A 270 16.64 -0.40 -11.57
C PRO A 270 17.60 0.80 -11.62
N ASN A 271 18.91 0.59 -11.45
CA ASN A 271 19.92 1.64 -11.55
C ASN A 271 19.95 2.33 -12.93
N LYS A 272 19.55 1.62 -14.00
CA LYS A 272 19.48 2.18 -15.35
C LYS A 272 18.38 3.23 -15.50
N SER A 273 17.37 3.20 -14.63
CA SER A 273 16.26 4.15 -14.65
C SER A 273 16.54 5.45 -13.88
N VAL A 274 17.51 5.46 -12.96
CA VAL A 274 17.76 6.56 -12.01
C VAL A 274 17.96 7.91 -12.70
N ALA A 275 18.68 7.95 -13.83
CA ALA A 275 18.92 9.19 -14.57
C ALA A 275 17.62 9.76 -15.16
N ALA A 276 16.77 8.91 -15.74
CA ALA A 276 15.47 9.31 -16.27
C ALA A 276 14.50 9.72 -15.14
N ARG A 277 14.51 9.00 -14.01
CA ARG A 277 13.73 9.36 -12.81
C ARG A 277 14.13 10.74 -12.29
N LYS A 278 15.43 11.04 -12.24
CA LYS A 278 15.94 12.37 -11.87
C LYS A 278 15.48 13.44 -12.85
N GLU A 279 15.54 13.18 -14.15
CA GLU A 279 15.06 14.10 -15.20
C GLU A 279 13.56 14.39 -15.06
N LEU A 280 12.76 13.40 -14.66
CA LEU A 280 11.33 13.51 -14.41
C LEU A 280 10.98 14.03 -13.01
N GLY A 281 11.95 14.26 -12.12
CA GLY A 281 11.70 14.68 -10.74
C GLY A 281 11.00 13.62 -9.87
N LEU A 282 11.25 12.34 -10.15
CA LEU A 282 10.80 11.20 -9.34
C LEU A 282 11.84 10.83 -8.27
N ALA A 283 11.47 9.95 -7.33
CA ALA A 283 12.43 9.42 -6.37
C ALA A 283 13.56 8.64 -7.08
N THR A 284 14.79 8.78 -6.61
CA THR A 284 16.01 8.26 -7.28
C THR A 284 16.79 7.25 -6.45
N THR A 285 16.36 6.99 -5.21
CA THR A 285 16.99 5.99 -4.35
C THR A 285 16.39 4.64 -4.70
N VAL A 286 17.21 3.75 -5.25
CA VAL A 286 16.82 2.36 -5.50
C VAL A 286 16.53 1.69 -4.15
N PRO A 287 15.36 1.04 -3.97
CA PRO A 287 15.07 0.24 -2.78
C PRO A 287 16.14 -0.84 -2.56
N ALA A 288 16.43 -1.17 -1.31
CA ALA A 288 17.54 -2.07 -0.98
C ALA A 288 17.28 -3.52 -1.46
N ASP A 289 16.05 -3.97 -1.30
CA ASP A 289 15.53 -5.25 -1.81
C ASP A 289 15.63 -5.33 -3.35
N GLU A 290 15.27 -4.25 -4.05
CA GLU A 290 15.52 -4.18 -5.49
C GLU A 290 17.02 -4.19 -5.82
N ALA A 291 17.85 -3.45 -5.09
CA ALA A 291 19.30 -3.40 -5.37
C ALA A 291 19.99 -4.76 -5.16
N GLU A 292 19.57 -5.54 -4.16
CA GLU A 292 20.12 -6.87 -3.85
C GLU A 292 19.89 -7.88 -4.98
N VAL A 293 18.73 -7.82 -5.63
CA VAL A 293 18.36 -8.73 -6.74
C VAL A 293 19.28 -8.57 -7.96
N TRP A 294 19.82 -7.37 -8.20
CA TRP A 294 20.73 -7.07 -9.33
C TRP A 294 22.21 -6.91 -8.92
N ALA A 295 22.56 -7.17 -7.66
CA ALA A 295 23.95 -7.07 -7.18
C ALA A 295 24.80 -8.32 -7.45
N GLY A 296 24.20 -9.37 -8.04
CA GLY A 296 24.83 -10.67 -8.36
C GLY A 296 25.54 -10.71 -9.70
#